data_AF-A0A7Y9XWS3-F1
#
_entry.id   AF-A0A7Y9XWS3-F1
#
_cell.length_a   1.000
_cell.length_b   1.000
_cell.length_c   1.000
_cell.angle_alpha   90.00
_cell.angle_beta   90.00
_cell.angle_gamma   90.00
#
_symmetry.space_group_name_H-M   'P 1'
#
loop_
_entity.id
_entity.type
_entity.pdbx_description
1 polymer ?
#
loop_
_entity_poly.entity_id
_entity_poly.type
_entity_poly.pdbx_seq_one_letter_code
_entity_poly.pdbx_strand_id
1 'polypeptide(L)'
;MKKSLAVFAAVALAPLAACGGGVEDAEGELAEQQMEASEDVIEEQADLADEMGMEASEEALDDTADAMGEAADNAEEMADDEAM
;
A
#
# COMPACT_ATOMS: atom_id res chain seq x y z
N MET A 1 -16.49 -0.92 32.03
CA MET A 1 -15.35 -0.16 32.60
C MET A 1 -14.64 0.50 31.43
N LYS A 2 -14.41 1.80 31.52
CA LYS A 2 -13.80 2.62 30.48
C LYS A 2 -12.29 2.37 30.48
N LYS A 3 -11.73 1.90 29.37
CA LYS A 3 -10.31 2.06 29.06
C LYS A 3 -10.18 2.34 27.57
N SER A 4 -10.26 3.62 27.25
CA SER A 4 -9.77 4.20 26.02
C SER A 4 -8.32 3.79 25.82
N LEU A 5 -8.00 3.22 24.67
CA LEU A 5 -6.65 3.26 24.11
C LEU A 5 -6.79 3.85 22.72
N ALA A 6 -6.84 5.18 22.66
CA ALA A 6 -6.56 5.88 21.41
C ALA A 6 -5.06 5.76 21.17
N VAL A 7 -4.66 4.85 20.29
CA VAL A 7 -3.32 4.87 19.70
C VAL A 7 -3.33 6.00 18.68
N PHE A 8 -2.87 7.18 19.10
CA PHE A 8 -2.36 8.18 18.17
C PHE A 8 -1.07 7.61 17.59
N ALA A 9 -1.13 7.06 16.38
CA ALA A 9 0.06 6.91 15.57
C ALA A 9 0.55 8.32 15.25
N ALA A 10 1.53 8.80 16.03
CA ALA A 10 2.29 9.96 15.66
C ALA A 10 3.06 9.59 14.38
N VAL A 11 2.59 10.08 13.24
CA VAL A 11 3.41 10.17 12.03
C VAL A 11 4.60 11.06 12.39
N ALA A 12 5.68 10.41 12.80
CA ALA A 12 6.97 11.04 12.96
C ALA A 12 7.51 11.34 11.55
N LEU A 13 7.11 12.48 10.99
CA LEU A 13 7.84 13.17 9.93
C LEU A 13 9.20 13.60 10.49
N ALA A 14 10.12 12.65 10.63
CA ALA A 14 11.54 12.91 10.85
C ALA A 14 12.21 12.91 9.48
N PRO A 15 12.80 14.03 9.03
CA PRO A 15 13.38 14.12 7.69
C PRO A 15 14.74 13.42 7.68
N LEU A 16 14.78 12.20 7.16
CA LEU A 16 16.03 11.54 6.76
C LEU A 16 16.54 12.14 5.45
N ALA A 17 16.95 13.40 5.50
CA ALA A 17 17.87 14.00 4.52
C ALA A 17 19.30 13.42 4.65
N ALA A 18 19.43 12.12 4.89
CA ALA A 18 20.70 11.46 5.20
C ALA A 18 20.71 9.97 4.82
N CYS A 19 20.52 9.64 3.54
CA CYS A 19 21.22 8.54 2.85
C CYS A 19 20.89 8.51 1.34
N GLY A 20 21.50 9.40 0.56
CA GLY A 20 21.79 9.14 -0.87
C GLY A 20 20.71 9.29 -1.94
N GLY A 21 19.41 9.11 -1.64
CA GLY A 21 18.32 9.23 -2.62
C GLY A 21 17.94 10.68 -2.95
N GLY A 22 17.58 10.94 -4.21
CA GLY A 22 17.06 12.23 -4.68
C GLY A 22 15.66 12.54 -4.12
N VAL A 23 15.15 13.75 -4.38
CA VAL A 23 13.74 14.08 -4.04
C VAL A 23 12.80 13.25 -4.92
N GLU A 24 13.18 13.02 -6.18
CA GLU A 24 12.47 12.14 -7.10
C GLU A 24 12.33 10.69 -6.56
N ASP A 25 13.39 10.10 -6.00
CA ASP A 25 13.32 8.75 -5.41
C ASP A 25 12.33 8.69 -4.23
N ALA A 26 12.36 9.71 -3.37
CA ALA A 26 11.45 9.78 -2.22
C ALA A 26 9.97 10.01 -2.62
N GLU A 27 9.72 10.67 -3.75
CA GLU A 27 8.37 10.82 -4.31
C GLU A 27 7.88 9.52 -4.95
N GLY A 28 8.78 8.76 -5.60
CA GLY A 28 8.51 7.40 -6.11
C GLY A 28 8.15 6.42 -4.99
N GLU A 29 9.02 6.28 -3.98
CA GLU A 29 8.80 5.40 -2.81
C GLU A 29 7.50 5.74 -2.05
N LEU A 30 7.10 7.02 -2.02
CA LEU A 30 5.85 7.44 -1.38
C LEU A 30 4.61 7.12 -2.23
N ALA A 31 4.74 7.12 -3.55
CA ALA A 31 3.66 6.74 -4.45
C ALA A 31 3.43 5.21 -4.40
N GLU A 32 4.51 4.44 -4.40
CA GLU A 32 4.50 2.98 -4.24
C GLU A 32 3.83 2.57 -2.93
N GLN A 33 4.29 3.09 -1.79
CA GLN A 33 3.67 2.82 -0.49
C GLN A 33 2.19 3.19 -0.41
N GLN A 34 1.73 4.19 -1.15
CA GLN A 34 0.30 4.53 -1.20
C GLN A 34 -0.52 3.52 -2.02
N MET A 35 0.09 2.93 -3.05
CA MET A 35 -0.53 1.89 -3.85
C MET A 35 -0.56 0.56 -3.07
N GLU A 36 0.55 0.13 -2.47
CA GLU A 36 0.59 -1.05 -1.58
C GLU A 36 -0.40 -0.93 -0.43
N ALA A 37 -0.43 0.21 0.27
CA ALA A 37 -1.37 0.41 1.39
C ALA A 37 -2.84 0.40 0.94
N SER A 38 -3.11 0.64 -0.34
CA SER A 38 -4.46 0.56 -0.90
C SER A 38 -4.81 -0.86 -1.35
N GLU A 39 -3.84 -1.61 -1.87
CA GLU A 39 -3.92 -3.04 -2.15
C GLU A 39 -4.21 -3.84 -0.86
N ASP A 40 -3.45 -3.61 0.21
CA ASP A 40 -3.64 -4.23 1.53
C ASP A 40 -5.09 -4.10 2.03
N VAL A 41 -5.69 -2.92 1.82
CA VAL A 41 -7.08 -2.65 2.23
C VAL A 41 -8.09 -3.43 1.39
N ILE A 42 -7.78 -3.70 0.13
CA ILE A 42 -8.64 -4.50 -0.77
C ILE A 42 -8.48 -5.99 -0.45
N GLU A 43 -7.27 -6.48 -0.20
CA GLU A 43 -7.02 -7.85 0.25
C GLU A 43 -7.73 -8.13 1.58
N GLU A 44 -7.63 -7.24 2.58
CA GLU A 44 -8.30 -7.43 3.87
C GLU A 44 -9.84 -7.42 3.71
N GLN A 45 -10.36 -6.75 2.68
CA GLN A 45 -11.79 -6.83 2.32
C GLN A 45 -12.14 -8.14 1.61
N ALA A 46 -11.26 -8.69 0.78
CA ALA A 46 -11.42 -10.00 0.15
C ALA A 46 -11.44 -11.11 1.22
N ASP A 47 -10.50 -11.07 2.17
CA ASP A 47 -10.44 -11.96 3.34
C ASP A 47 -11.74 -11.92 4.16
N LEU A 48 -12.24 -10.70 4.42
CA LEU A 48 -13.52 -10.55 5.12
C LEU A 48 -14.70 -11.11 4.31
N ALA A 49 -14.68 -10.98 2.99
CA ALA A 49 -15.70 -11.55 2.11
C ALA A 49 -15.66 -13.08 2.11
N ASP A 50 -14.48 -13.70 2.10
CA ASP A 50 -14.31 -15.16 2.27
C ASP A 50 -14.83 -15.63 3.63
N GLU A 51 -14.46 -14.93 4.72
CA GLU A 51 -14.93 -15.29 6.07
C GLU A 51 -16.47 -15.20 6.19
N MET A 52 -17.10 -14.28 5.43
CA MET A 52 -18.56 -14.17 5.33
C MET A 52 -19.20 -15.17 4.35
N GLY A 53 -18.41 -15.97 3.63
CA GLY A 53 -18.86 -16.94 2.65
C GLY A 53 -19.36 -16.31 1.34
N MET A 54 -18.79 -15.16 0.97
CA MET A 54 -19.16 -14.39 -0.21
C MET A 54 -18.15 -14.58 -1.36
N GLU A 55 -17.97 -15.81 -1.84
CA GLU A 55 -16.99 -16.19 -2.90
C GLU A 55 -16.97 -15.23 -4.11
N ALA A 56 -18.14 -14.89 -4.69
CA ALA A 56 -18.15 -13.99 -5.86
C ALA A 56 -17.70 -12.55 -5.57
N SER A 57 -17.72 -12.13 -4.30
CA SER A 57 -17.20 -10.82 -3.89
C SER A 57 -15.73 -10.91 -3.49
N GLU A 58 -15.29 -12.02 -2.89
CA GLU A 58 -13.87 -12.28 -2.67
C GLU A 58 -13.12 -12.33 -3.99
N GLU A 59 -13.52 -13.19 -4.94
CA GLU A 59 -12.86 -13.31 -6.26
C GLU A 59 -12.77 -11.95 -7.00
N ALA A 60 -13.81 -11.10 -6.90
CA ALA A 60 -13.79 -9.78 -7.52
C ALA A 60 -12.87 -8.78 -6.82
N LEU A 61 -12.70 -8.90 -5.50
CA LEU A 61 -11.78 -8.06 -4.71
C LEU A 61 -10.35 -8.53 -4.89
N ASP A 62 -10.12 -9.84 -4.91
CA ASP A 62 -8.84 -10.49 -5.18
C ASP A 62 -8.31 -10.10 -6.56
N ASP A 63 -9.11 -10.25 -7.63
CA ASP A 63 -8.79 -9.78 -8.99
C ASP A 63 -8.43 -8.27 -9.03
N THR A 64 -9.03 -7.47 -8.14
CA THR A 64 -8.77 -6.03 -8.07
C THR A 64 -7.46 -5.73 -7.34
N ALA A 65 -7.16 -6.45 -6.26
CA ALA A 65 -5.89 -6.35 -5.54
C ALA A 65 -4.74 -6.76 -6.46
N ASP A 66 -4.84 -7.93 -7.11
CA ASP A 66 -3.86 -8.43 -8.08
C ASP A 66 -3.57 -7.42 -9.19
N ALA A 67 -4.61 -6.87 -9.82
CA ALA A 67 -4.44 -5.87 -10.87
C ALA A 67 -3.79 -4.56 -10.37
N MET A 68 -3.96 -4.25 -9.09
CA MET A 68 -3.39 -3.06 -8.47
C MET A 68 -1.92 -3.29 -8.07
N GLY A 69 -1.58 -4.46 -7.52
CA GLY A 69 -0.22 -4.88 -7.25
C GLY A 69 0.62 -4.94 -8.54
N GLU A 70 0.11 -5.59 -9.59
CA GLU A 70 0.80 -5.62 -10.89
C GLU A 70 1.00 -4.21 -11.49
N ALA A 71 0.07 -3.28 -11.25
CA ALA A 71 0.20 -1.91 -11.71
C ALA A 71 1.24 -1.11 -10.91
N ALA A 72 1.35 -1.38 -9.60
CA ALA A 72 2.37 -0.80 -8.73
C ALA A 72 3.76 -1.29 -9.13
N ASP A 73 3.94 -2.61 -9.29
CA ASP A 73 5.19 -3.23 -9.74
C ASP A 73 5.67 -2.66 -11.09
N ASN A 74 4.76 -2.56 -12.07
CA ASN A 74 5.10 -1.97 -13.37
C ASN A 74 5.50 -0.49 -13.26
N ALA A 75 4.90 0.25 -12.33
CA ALA A 75 5.23 1.66 -12.11
C ALA A 75 6.60 1.80 -11.42
N GLU A 76 6.93 0.92 -10.48
CA GLU A 76 8.25 0.83 -9.84
C GLU A 76 9.33 0.48 -10.88
N GLU A 77 9.15 -0.58 -11.67
CA GLU A 77 10.10 -0.97 -12.72
C GLU A 77 10.36 0.19 -13.71
N MET A 78 9.31 0.91 -14.14
CA MET A 78 9.47 2.06 -15.02
C MET A 78 10.21 3.23 -14.36
N ALA A 79 9.99 3.46 -13.07
CA ALA A 79 10.68 4.52 -12.32
C ALA A 79 12.16 4.18 -12.14
N ASP A 80 12.48 2.92 -11.84
CA ASP A 80 13.85 2.42 -11.67
C ASP A 80 14.64 2.42 -12.98
N ASP A 81 14.03 2.04 -14.11
CA ASP A 81 14.67 2.06 -15.43
C ASP A 81 14.97 3.49 -15.93
N GLU A 82 14.17 4.50 -15.55
CA GLU A 82 14.45 5.91 -15.86
C GLU A 82 15.49 6.56 -14.93
N ALA A 83 15.78 5.94 -13.78
CA ALA A 83 16.75 6.42 -12.80
C ALA A 83 18.21 5.94 -13.04
N MET A 84 18.44 4.98 -13.95
CA MET A 84 19.77 4.46 -14.36
C MET A 84 20.40 5.18 -15.57
#